data_AF-A0A7W4JVL0-F1
#
_entry.id   AF-A0A7W4JVL0-F1
#
_cell.length_a   1.000
_cell.length_b   1.000
_cell.length_c   1.000
_cell.angle_alpha   90.00
_cell.angle_beta   90.00
_cell.angle_gamma   90.00
#
_symmetry.space_group_name_H-M   'P 1'
#
loop_
_entity.id
_entity.type
_entity.pdbx_description
1 polymer ?
#
loop_
_entity_poly.entity_id
_entity_poly.type
_entity_poly.pdbx_seq_one_letter_code
_entity_poly.pdbx_strand_id
1 'polypeptide(L)' 'MAIMIRYISAVLALKSDRRGVTMLEYGLIAALVAVVVIGAITTIGTNLNGIFDKIGTSI' A
#
# COMPACT_ATOMS: atom_id res chain seq x y z
N MET A 1 16.24 -29.88 29.21
CA MET A 1 15.96 -30.53 27.91
C MET A 1 14.80 -29.86 27.17
N ALA A 2 13.57 -29.83 27.72
CA ALA A 2 12.38 -29.31 27.01
C ALA A 2 12.46 -27.83 26.58
N ILE A 3 13.08 -26.97 27.39
CA ILE A 3 13.22 -25.53 27.08
C ILE A 3 14.11 -25.31 25.84
N MET A 4 15.24 -26.02 25.74
CA MET A 4 16.16 -25.93 24.60
C MET A 4 15.49 -26.37 23.30
N ILE A 5 14.67 -27.41 23.34
CA ILE A 5 13.89 -27.89 22.19
C ILE A 5 12.90 -26.81 21.73
N ARG A 6 12.24 -26.09 22.65
CA ARG A 6 11.31 -24.99 22.29
C ARG A 6 12.00 -23.84 21.56
N TYR A 7 13.22 -23.48 21.95
CA TYR A 7 14.00 -22.44 21.27
C TYR A 7 14.37 -22.86 19.84
N ILE A 8 14.83 -24.10 19.66
CA ILE A 8 15.19 -24.63 18.34
C ILE A 8 13.96 -24.69 17.44
N SER A 9 12.83 -25.18 17.93
CA SER A 9 11.58 -25.21 17.17
C SER A 9 11.07 -23.81 16.79
N ALA A 10 11.23 -22.82 17.67
CA ALA A 10 10.83 -21.44 17.37
C ALA A 10 11.67 -20.84 16.23
N VAL A 11 12.98 -21.07 16.22
CA VAL A 11 13.86 -20.58 15.14
C VAL A 11 13.58 -21.32 13.82
N LEU A 12 13.29 -22.62 13.86
CA LEU A 12 12.91 -23.40 12.68
C LEU A 12 11.54 -22.97 12.12
N ALA A 13 10.61 -22.55 12.98
CA ALA A 13 9.30 -22.06 12.56
C ALA A 13 9.38 -20.76 11.74
N LEU A 14 10.35 -19.89 12.01
CA LEU A 14 10.57 -18.65 11.25
C LEU A 14 10.92 -18.92 9.78
N LYS A 15 11.65 -20.00 9.49
CA LYS A 15 12.02 -20.39 8.12
C LYS A 15 10.81 -20.87 7.29
N SER A 16 9.78 -21.38 7.96
CA SER A 16 8.54 -21.87 7.35
C SER A 16 7.43 -20.81 7.32
N ASP A 17 7.67 -19.62 7.89
CA ASP A 17 6.68 -18.54 7.93
C ASP A 17 6.56 -17.89 6.54
N ARG A 18 5.41 -18.09 5.89
CA ARG A 18 5.09 -17.51 4.58
C ARG A 18 4.37 -16.17 4.68
N ARG A 19 4.03 -15.69 5.88
CA ARG A 19 3.30 -14.43 6.08
C ARG A 19 4.05 -13.23 5.49
N GLY A 20 5.38 -13.28 5.49
CA GLY A 20 6.23 -12.28 4.83
C GLY A 20 6.10 -12.25 3.30
N VAL A 21 5.95 -13.41 2.67
CA VAL A 21 5.72 -13.53 1.21
C VAL A 21 4.31 -13.04 0.87
N THR A 22 3.32 -13.37 1.69
CA THR A 22 1.94 -12.89 1.54
C THR A 22 1.83 -11.37 1.68
N MET A 23 2.61 -10.74 2.57
CA MET A 23 2.68 -9.27 2.67
C MET A 23 3.23 -8.62 1.40
N LEU A 24 4.11 -9.28 0.65
CA LEU A 24 4.66 -8.77 -0.60
C LEU A 24 3.61 -8.78 -1.72
N GLU A 25 2.81 -9.84 -1.82
CA GLU A 25 1.74 -9.96 -2.81
C GLU A 25 0.68 -8.88 -2.63
N TYR A 26 0.17 -8.71 -1.40
CA TYR A 26 -0.79 -7.65 -1.09
C TYR A 26 -0.17 -6.26 -1.14
N GLY A 27 1.13 -6.13 -0.83
CA GLY A 27 1.87 -4.87 -0.94
C GLY A 27 1.97 -4.36 -2.39
N LEU A 28 2.21 -5.24 -3.35
CA LEU A 28 2.27 -4.87 -4.78
C LEU A 28 0.90 -4.44 -5.30
N ILE A 29 -0.17 -5.16 -4.93
CA ILE A 29 -1.54 -4.79 -5.31
C ILE A 29 -1.91 -3.43 -4.70
N ALA A 30 -1.60 -3.21 -3.42
CA ALA A 30 -1.83 -1.94 -2.75
C ALA A 30 -1.09 -0.78 -3.43
N ALA A 31 0.17 -0.98 -3.84
CA ALA A 31 0.94 0.02 -4.58
C ALA A 31 0.29 0.38 -5.93
N LEU A 32 -0.18 -0.62 -6.68
CA LEU A 32 -0.85 -0.40 -7.97
C LEU A 32 -2.16 0.37 -7.80
N VAL A 33 -2.97 0.01 -6.80
CA VAL A 33 -4.21 0.75 -6.47
C VAL A 33 -3.89 2.19 -6.06
N ALA A 34 -2.85 2.40 -5.24
CA ALA A 34 -2.44 3.73 -4.82
C ALA A 34 -2.08 4.64 -6.01
N VAL A 35 -1.32 4.14 -6.99
CA VAL A 35 -0.96 4.90 -8.20
C VAL A 35 -2.20 5.32 -8.99
N VAL A 36 -3.16 4.41 -9.18
CA VAL A 36 -4.42 4.71 -9.89
C VAL A 36 -5.23 5.77 -9.16
N VAL A 37 -5.38 5.64 -7.85
CA VAL A 37 -6.15 6.60 -7.02
C VAL A 37 -5.50 7.97 -7.06
N ILE A 38 -4.17 8.05 -6.91
CA ILE A 38 -3.43 9.32 -7.01
C ILE A 38 -3.67 9.98 -8.36
N GLY A 39 -3.51 9.24 -9.46
CA GLY A 39 -3.73 9.77 -10.82
C GLY A 39 -5.15 10.30 -11.04
N ALA A 40 -6.16 9.57 -10.54
CA ALA A 40 -7.55 9.98 -10.62
C ALA A 40 -7.81 11.28 -9.84
N ILE A 41 -7.35 11.37 -8.58
CA ILE A 41 -7.54 12.54 -7.73
C ILE A 41 -6.80 13.76 -8.30
N THR A 42 -5.60 13.60 -8.84
CA THR A 42 -4.86 14.69 -9.50
C THR A 42 -5.63 15.25 -10.69
N THR A 43 -6.22 14.37 -11.51
CA THR A 43 -7.02 14.79 -12.68
C THR A 43 -8.27 15.55 -12.25
N ILE A 44 -8.99 15.04 -11.24
CA ILE A 44 -10.16 15.71 -10.68
C ILE A 44 -9.78 17.08 -10.12
N GLY A 45 -8.70 17.18 -9.33
CA GLY A 45 -8.22 18.44 -8.77
C GLY A 45 -7.88 19.47 -9.85
N THR A 46 -7.21 19.04 -10.92
CA THR A 46 -6.88 19.91 -12.07
C THR A 46 -8.13 20.47 -12.73
N ASN A 47 -9.13 19.62 -12.96
CA ASN A 47 -10.40 20.03 -13.57
C ASN A 47 -11.19 21.00 -12.67
N LEU A 48 -11.24 20.73 -11.36
CA LEU A 48 -11.91 21.59 -10.39
C LEU A 48 -11.24 22.97 -10.32
N ASN A 49 -9.90 23.02 -10.25
CA ASN A 49 -9.17 24.28 -10.27
C ASN A 49 -9.48 25.07 -11.55
N GLY A 50 -9.49 24.42 -12.71
CA GLY A 50 -9.86 25.07 -13.97
C GLY A 50 -11.30 25.62 -13.99
N ILE A 51 -12.24 25.02 -13.25
CA ILE A 51 -13.60 25.57 -13.08
C ILE A 51 -13.56 26.81 -12.17
N PHE A 52 -12.87 26.74 -11.03
CA PHE A 52 -12.76 27.87 -10.12
C PHE A 52 -12.04 29.06 -10.75
N ASP A 53 -10.99 28.83 -11.53
CA ASP A 53 -10.26 29.87 -12.27
C ASP A 53 -11.19 30.58 -13.25
N LYS A 54 -12.01 29.82 -14.00
CA LYS A 54 -13.01 30.39 -14.92
C LYS A 54 -14.03 31.26 -14.22
N ILE A 55 -14.49 30.85 -13.04
CA ILE A 55 -15.41 31.66 -12.23
C ILE A 55 -14.72 32.94 -11.76
N GLY A 56 -13.49 32.84 -11.24
CA GLY A 56 -12.73 33.98 -10.72
C GLY A 56 -12.33 34.99 -11.79
N THR A 57 -12.13 34.55 -13.04
CA THR A 57 -11.83 35.43 -14.19
C THR A 57 -13.07 35.93 -14.93
N SER A 58 -14.27 35.44 -14.61
CA SER A 58 -15.52 35.87 -15.24
C SER A 58 -16.17 37.08 -14.55
N ILE A 59 -15.40 37.85 -13.76
CA ILE A 59 -15.81 39.10 -13.09
C ILE A 59 -15.13 40.28 -13.77
#